data_AF-A0AAU6XUH0-F1
#
_entry.id   AF-A0AAU6XUH0-F1
#
_cell.length_a   1.000
_cell.length_b   1.000
_cell.length_c   1.000
_cell.angle_alpha   90.00
_cell.angle_beta   90.00
_cell.angle_gamma   90.00
#
_symmetry.space_group_name_H-M   'P 1'
#
loop_
_entity.id
_entity.type
_entity.pdbx_description
1 polymer ?
#
loop_
_entity_poly.entity_id
_entity_poly.type
_entity_poly.pdbx_seq_one_letter_code
_entity_poly.pdbx_strand_id
1 'polypeptide(L)'
;MTEPSSHASGAGEPRTTGDEVSPNDETTWLDASLLLSAWFRRARESQMSHYAAATHCTSVNRWLGIPSVVFSAAAGTTLFATAQQPNTSMVVQIAAGIVALAAGTLSALQTFLGLSERAEKHLATGAAYGSLRREIEQLQVLRPTRTEDLRSTLAEIRLRLDDISLTAPSIPDRVWKKAQGDIAHTSRPEGFTPVYLKNQRRTQE
;
A
#
# COMPACT_ATOMS: atom_id res chain seq x y z
N MET A 1 46.53 58.23 -49.84
CA MET A 1 46.73 56.79 -49.92
C MET A 1 45.45 56.14 -49.41
N THR A 2 44.73 55.48 -50.31
CA THR A 2 43.61 54.51 -50.15
C THR A 2 42.24 54.95 -49.58
N GLU A 3 41.21 54.44 -50.28
CA GLU A 3 39.76 54.68 -50.28
C GLU A 3 38.94 54.29 -49.02
N PRO A 4 37.65 54.70 -48.94
CA PRO A 4 36.65 54.19 -48.00
C PRO A 4 35.90 52.96 -48.54
N SER A 5 35.48 52.03 -47.67
CA SER A 5 34.57 50.93 -48.02
C SER A 5 33.50 50.74 -46.95
N SER A 6 32.25 50.97 -47.38
CA SER A 6 30.99 50.56 -46.78
C SER A 6 30.86 49.03 -46.82
N HIS A 7 30.25 48.38 -45.82
CA HIS A 7 29.22 47.34 -46.05
C HIS A 7 28.59 46.82 -44.74
N ALA A 8 27.24 46.88 -44.72
CA ALA A 8 26.23 45.99 -44.12
C ALA A 8 26.50 45.37 -42.72
N SER A 9 25.71 45.70 -41.69
CA SER A 9 24.39 45.11 -41.42
C SER A 9 24.39 43.57 -41.38
N GLY A 10 24.62 43.02 -40.19
CA GLY A 10 24.30 41.64 -39.83
C GLY A 10 23.44 41.69 -38.56
N ALA A 11 22.14 41.54 -38.75
CA ALA A 11 21.16 41.44 -37.68
C ALA A 11 21.49 40.26 -36.75
N GLY A 12 21.25 40.45 -35.44
CA GLY A 12 21.34 39.38 -34.47
C GLY A 12 20.37 38.26 -34.81
N GLU A 13 20.89 37.07 -35.10
CA GLU A 13 20.08 35.86 -35.07
C GLU A 13 19.77 35.53 -33.60
N PRO A 14 18.48 35.38 -33.23
CA PRO A 14 18.14 34.72 -31.99
C PRO A 14 18.52 33.25 -32.15
N ARG A 15 19.52 32.79 -31.38
CA ARG A 15 19.74 31.34 -31.21
C ARG A 15 18.53 30.76 -30.49
N THR A 16 17.53 30.35 -31.26
CA THR A 16 16.49 29.42 -30.84
C THR A 16 17.12 28.03 -30.77
N THR A 17 17.84 27.74 -29.71
CA THR A 17 18.05 26.35 -29.28
C THR A 17 16.87 26.00 -28.38
N GLY A 18 15.71 25.82 -29.00
CA GLY A 18 14.67 25.01 -28.39
C GLY A 18 15.15 23.57 -28.47
N ASP A 19 15.21 22.89 -27.33
CA ASP A 19 15.49 21.47 -27.25
C ASP A 19 14.47 20.70 -28.11
N GLU A 20 14.83 20.39 -29.36
CA GLU A 20 14.07 19.42 -30.16
C GLU A 20 14.26 18.06 -29.50
N VAL A 21 13.28 17.68 -28.66
CA VAL A 21 13.18 16.34 -28.10
C VAL A 21 13.16 15.36 -29.27
N SER A 22 14.15 14.47 -29.33
CA SER A 22 14.26 13.48 -30.39
C SER A 22 12.99 12.60 -30.42
N PRO A 23 12.42 12.27 -31.58
CA PRO A 23 11.23 11.43 -31.68
C PRO A 23 11.34 10.09 -30.92
N ASN A 24 12.56 9.59 -30.74
CA ASN A 24 12.87 8.37 -29.99
C ASN A 24 12.76 8.53 -28.46
N ASP A 25 12.94 9.75 -27.94
CA ASP A 25 12.86 10.04 -26.51
C ASP A 25 11.40 10.15 -26.03
N GLU A 26 10.52 10.73 -26.85
CA GLU A 26 9.07 10.76 -26.54
C GLU A 26 8.44 9.37 -26.54
N THR A 27 8.79 8.49 -27.50
CA THR A 27 8.30 7.10 -27.50
C THR A 27 8.82 6.33 -26.28
N THR A 28 10.10 6.52 -25.92
CA THR A 28 10.70 5.87 -24.75
C THR A 28 10.03 6.31 -23.45
N TRP A 29 9.74 7.61 -23.31
CA TRP A 29 8.98 8.12 -22.17
C TRP A 29 7.54 7.59 -22.14
N LEU A 30 6.88 7.50 -23.29
CA LEU A 30 5.51 7.01 -23.38
C LEU A 30 5.40 5.57 -22.84
N ASP A 31 6.32 4.70 -23.25
CA ASP A 31 6.41 3.33 -22.76
C ASP A 31 6.73 3.26 -21.26
N ALA A 32 7.68 4.08 -20.80
CA ALA A 32 8.01 4.20 -19.38
C ALA A 32 6.81 4.66 -18.54
N SER A 33 6.06 5.65 -19.03
CA SER A 33 4.88 6.20 -18.34
C SER A 33 3.75 5.17 -18.22
N LEU A 34 3.57 4.32 -19.23
CA LEU A 34 2.64 3.19 -19.20
C LEU A 34 3.06 2.16 -18.16
N LEU A 35 4.34 1.79 -18.15
CA LEU A 35 4.90 0.84 -17.19
C LEU A 35 4.75 1.36 -15.75
N LEU A 36 5.11 2.62 -15.52
CA LEU A 36 4.95 3.30 -14.22
C LEU A 36 3.48 3.33 -13.79
N SER A 37 2.55 3.58 -14.71
CA SER A 37 1.10 3.54 -14.41
C SER A 37 0.64 2.15 -14.00
N ALA A 38 1.16 1.10 -14.67
CA ALA A 38 0.85 -0.28 -14.31
C ALA A 38 1.45 -0.68 -12.95
N TRP A 39 2.66 -0.22 -12.62
CA TRP A 39 3.28 -0.41 -11.31
C TRP A 39 2.56 0.36 -10.21
N PHE A 40 2.19 1.61 -10.47
CA PHE A 40 1.41 2.44 -9.56
C PHE A 40 0.11 1.75 -9.15
N ARG A 41 -0.63 1.25 -10.14
CA ARG A 41 -1.89 0.54 -9.90
C ARG A 41 -1.68 -0.71 -9.04
N ARG A 42 -0.71 -1.56 -9.41
CA ARG A 42 -0.37 -2.77 -8.64
C ARG A 42 0.06 -2.45 -7.21
N ALA A 43 0.94 -1.45 -7.03
CA ALA A 43 1.38 -1.01 -5.71
C ALA A 43 0.22 -0.51 -4.86
N ARG A 44 -0.72 0.25 -5.44
CA ARG A 44 -1.94 0.70 -4.75
C ARG A 44 -2.85 -0.46 -4.35
N GLU A 45 -3.08 -1.39 -5.26
CA GLU A 45 -3.92 -2.58 -4.99
C GLU A 45 -3.31 -3.44 -3.87
N SER A 46 -1.99 -3.68 -3.92
CA SER A 46 -1.25 -4.37 -2.86
C SER A 46 -1.30 -3.61 -1.53
N GLN A 47 -1.02 -2.31 -1.54
CA GLN A 47 -1.09 -1.45 -0.34
C GLN A 47 -2.43 -1.59 0.38
N MET A 48 -3.53 -1.40 -0.35
CA MET A 48 -4.89 -1.45 0.21
C MET A 48 -5.22 -2.83 0.75
N SER A 49 -4.80 -3.89 0.05
CA SER A 49 -5.05 -5.27 0.48
C SER A 49 -4.29 -5.62 1.75
N HIS A 50 -3.05 -5.15 1.90
CA HIS A 50 -2.29 -5.31 3.13
C HIS A 50 -2.92 -4.52 4.29
N TYR A 51 -3.39 -3.29 4.10
CA TYR A 51 -4.10 -2.57 5.16
C TYR A 51 -5.43 -3.21 5.56
N ALA A 52 -6.16 -3.79 4.61
CA ALA A 52 -7.35 -4.57 4.90
C ALA A 52 -7.03 -5.82 5.74
N ALA A 53 -5.93 -6.52 5.41
CA ALA A 53 -5.45 -7.67 6.17
C ALA A 53 -5.00 -7.29 7.59
N ALA A 54 -4.25 -6.20 7.74
CA ALA A 54 -3.89 -5.66 9.05
C ALA A 54 -5.14 -5.38 9.90
N THR A 55 -6.11 -4.67 9.34
CA THR A 55 -7.37 -4.35 10.02
C THR A 55 -8.12 -5.61 10.45
N HIS A 56 -8.15 -6.63 9.59
CA HIS A 56 -8.78 -7.91 9.91
C HIS A 56 -8.08 -8.60 11.08
N CYS A 57 -6.75 -8.72 11.05
CA CYS A 57 -5.96 -9.29 12.13
C CYS A 57 -6.18 -8.54 13.47
N THR A 58 -6.14 -7.21 13.45
CA THR A 58 -6.42 -6.37 14.63
C THR A 58 -7.83 -6.61 15.17
N SER A 59 -8.83 -6.72 14.29
CA SER A 59 -10.22 -6.96 14.69
C SER A 59 -10.39 -8.34 15.35
N VAL A 60 -9.80 -9.39 14.78
CA VAL A 60 -9.88 -10.74 15.35
C VAL A 60 -9.11 -10.81 16.67
N ASN A 61 -7.95 -10.16 16.76
CA ASN A 61 -7.17 -10.08 18.01
C ASN A 61 -8.01 -9.48 19.15
N ARG A 62 -8.70 -8.36 18.86
CA ARG A 62 -9.56 -7.69 19.83
C ARG A 62 -10.79 -8.53 20.19
N TRP A 63 -11.36 -9.24 19.21
CA TRP A 63 -12.53 -10.11 19.43
C TRP A 63 -12.22 -11.34 20.30
N LEU A 64 -10.97 -11.84 20.27
CA LEU A 64 -10.53 -12.91 21.19
C LEU A 64 -10.10 -12.34 22.55
N GLY A 65 -9.34 -11.25 22.55
CA GLY A 65 -8.74 -10.69 23.76
C GLY A 65 -9.76 -10.06 24.71
N ILE A 66 -10.72 -9.28 24.21
CA ILE A 66 -11.70 -8.61 25.10
C ILE A 66 -12.54 -9.65 25.88
N PRO A 67 -13.18 -10.64 25.25
CA PRO A 67 -13.94 -11.65 25.99
C PRO A 67 -13.04 -12.48 26.92
N SER A 68 -11.81 -12.78 26.49
CA SER A 68 -10.83 -13.46 27.36
C SER A 68 -10.61 -12.70 28.65
N VAL A 69 -10.34 -11.39 28.58
CA VAL A 69 -10.12 -10.54 29.77
C VAL A 69 -11.36 -10.49 30.65
N VAL A 70 -12.54 -10.33 30.06
CA VAL A 70 -13.82 -10.28 30.80
C VAL A 70 -14.07 -11.60 31.53
N PHE A 71 -13.90 -12.74 30.85
CA PHE A 71 -14.09 -14.06 31.46
C PHE A 71 -13.04 -14.36 32.53
N SER A 72 -11.77 -14.01 32.30
CA SER A 72 -10.73 -14.14 33.33
C SER A 72 -11.06 -13.31 34.58
N ALA A 73 -11.51 -12.07 34.40
CA ALA A 73 -11.92 -11.22 35.52
C ALA A 73 -13.13 -11.80 36.27
N ALA A 74 -14.19 -12.20 35.55
CA ALA A 74 -15.38 -12.79 36.14
C ALA A 74 -15.06 -14.10 36.89
N ALA A 75 -14.25 -14.99 36.30
CA ALA A 75 -13.80 -16.21 36.93
C ALA A 75 -12.95 -15.92 38.18
N GLY A 76 -11.99 -15.00 38.08
CA GLY A 76 -11.13 -14.61 39.20
C GLY A 76 -11.92 -14.02 40.38
N THR A 77 -12.85 -13.11 40.10
CA THR A 77 -13.74 -12.53 41.12
C THR A 77 -14.62 -13.60 41.76
N THR A 78 -15.18 -14.51 40.96
CA THR A 78 -16.03 -15.59 41.48
C THR A 78 -15.22 -16.52 42.36
N LEU A 79 -14.06 -16.99 41.90
CA LEU A 79 -13.18 -17.87 42.67
C LEU A 79 -12.80 -17.22 44.01
N PHE A 80 -12.40 -15.94 44.01
CA PHE A 80 -12.08 -15.21 45.23
C PHE A 80 -13.29 -15.07 46.18
N ALA A 81 -14.47 -14.74 45.65
CA ALA A 81 -15.69 -14.64 46.43
C ALA A 81 -16.10 -15.98 47.07
N THR A 82 -15.99 -17.08 46.30
CA THR A 82 -16.32 -18.43 46.79
C THR A 82 -15.34 -18.92 47.86
N ALA A 83 -14.05 -18.53 47.76
CA ALA A 83 -13.04 -18.91 48.75
C ALA A 83 -13.31 -18.31 50.13
N GLN A 84 -13.98 -17.15 50.18
CA GLN A 84 -14.34 -16.45 51.43
C GLN A 84 -15.67 -16.96 52.02
N GLN A 85 -16.42 -17.81 51.31
CA GLN A 85 -17.76 -18.27 51.71
C GLN A 85 -17.82 -19.79 51.88
N PRO A 86 -17.95 -20.30 53.13
CA PRO A 86 -17.87 -21.74 53.41
C PRO A 86 -19.01 -22.59 52.83
N ASN A 87 -20.15 -21.98 52.47
CA ASN A 87 -21.36 -22.68 51.98
C ASN A 87 -21.71 -22.34 50.52
N THR A 88 -20.71 -22.10 49.68
CA THR A 88 -20.97 -21.75 48.27
C THR A 88 -21.51 -22.94 47.49
N SER A 89 -22.57 -22.73 46.69
CA SER A 89 -23.16 -23.77 45.83
C SER A 89 -22.13 -24.36 44.84
N MET A 90 -22.07 -25.69 44.76
CA MET A 90 -21.21 -26.42 43.82
C MET A 90 -21.45 -26.00 42.36
N VAL A 91 -22.68 -25.63 42.02
CA VAL A 91 -23.04 -25.13 40.67
C VAL A 91 -22.26 -23.85 40.33
N VAL A 92 -22.08 -22.94 41.29
CA VAL A 92 -21.34 -21.69 41.09
C VAL A 92 -19.86 -21.95 40.87
N GLN A 93 -19.27 -22.88 41.63
CA GLN A 93 -17.86 -23.26 41.48
C GLN A 93 -17.59 -23.90 40.11
N ILE A 94 -18.46 -24.82 39.66
CA ILE A 94 -18.34 -25.45 38.34
C ILE A 94 -18.48 -24.40 37.24
N ALA A 95 -19.46 -23.50 37.34
CA ALA A 95 -19.66 -22.43 36.37
C ALA A 95 -18.41 -21.52 36.28
N ALA A 96 -17.82 -21.14 37.41
CA ALA A 96 -16.59 -20.35 37.44
C ALA A 96 -15.42 -21.06 36.75
N GLY A 97 -15.27 -22.38 36.99
CA GLY A 97 -14.27 -23.19 36.33
C GLY A 97 -14.42 -23.25 34.80
N ILE A 98 -15.65 -23.42 34.31
CA ILE A 98 -15.94 -23.41 32.87
C ILE A 98 -15.59 -22.05 32.24
N VAL A 99 -15.97 -20.95 32.91
CA VAL A 99 -15.64 -19.58 32.44
C VAL A 99 -14.13 -19.37 32.42
N ALA A 100 -13.40 -19.86 33.43
CA ALA A 100 -11.93 -19.79 33.47
C ALA A 100 -11.28 -20.57 32.30
N LEU A 101 -11.77 -21.77 32.02
CA LEU A 101 -11.28 -22.59 30.89
C LEU A 101 -11.57 -21.92 29.54
N ALA A 102 -12.75 -21.34 29.37
CA ALA A 102 -13.09 -20.57 28.18
C ALA A 102 -12.13 -19.38 28.00
N ALA A 103 -11.90 -18.61 29.07
CA ALA A 103 -10.96 -17.50 29.07
C ALA A 103 -9.54 -17.94 28.67
N GLY A 104 -9.02 -18.99 29.31
CA GLY A 104 -7.69 -19.54 29.00
C GLY A 104 -7.57 -20.02 27.56
N THR A 105 -8.61 -20.67 27.02
CA THR A 105 -8.63 -21.14 25.63
C THR A 105 -8.62 -19.97 24.64
N LEU A 106 -9.43 -18.93 24.88
CA LEU A 106 -9.44 -17.73 24.04
C LEU A 106 -8.08 -17.01 24.07
N SER A 107 -7.48 -16.86 25.25
CA SER A 107 -6.15 -16.29 25.39
C SER A 107 -5.08 -17.10 24.66
N ALA A 108 -5.10 -18.43 24.79
CA ALA A 108 -4.15 -19.30 24.12
C ALA A 108 -4.29 -19.23 22.59
N LEU A 109 -5.53 -19.18 22.08
CA LEU A 109 -5.80 -19.01 20.65
C LEU A 109 -5.30 -17.64 20.15
N GLN A 110 -5.52 -16.57 20.91
CA GLN A 110 -5.02 -15.24 20.58
C GLN A 110 -3.49 -15.23 20.42
N THR A 111 -2.78 -15.82 21.38
CA THR A 111 -1.31 -15.93 21.36
C THR A 111 -0.82 -16.82 20.23
N PHE A 112 -1.41 -18.00 20.07
CA PHE A 112 -1.01 -18.97 19.03
C PHE A 112 -1.19 -18.42 17.62
N LEU A 113 -2.24 -17.64 17.37
CA LEU A 113 -2.49 -17.04 16.06
C LEU A 113 -1.58 -15.83 15.75
N GLY A 114 -0.90 -15.26 16.75
CA GLY A 114 0.04 -14.15 16.56
C GLY A 114 -0.56 -12.94 15.83
N LEU A 115 -1.84 -12.64 16.08
CA LEU A 115 -2.62 -11.72 15.25
C LEU A 115 -2.09 -10.28 15.28
N SER A 116 -1.55 -9.81 16.41
CA SER A 116 -0.91 -8.50 16.51
C SER A 116 0.34 -8.41 15.63
N GLU A 117 1.24 -9.39 15.71
CA GLU A 117 2.46 -9.42 14.91
C GLU A 117 2.15 -9.52 13.40
N ARG A 118 1.16 -10.34 13.03
CA ARG A 118 0.68 -10.42 11.64
C ARG A 118 0.13 -9.08 11.17
N ALA A 119 -0.65 -8.40 12.00
CA ALA A 119 -1.18 -7.08 11.66
C ALA A 119 -0.04 -6.07 11.40
N GLU A 120 0.97 -6.03 12.26
CA GLU A 120 2.13 -5.16 12.10
C GLU A 120 2.91 -5.45 10.82
N LYS A 121 3.14 -6.74 10.49
CA LYS A 121 3.76 -7.14 9.22
C LYS A 121 2.98 -6.63 8.01
N HIS A 122 1.65 -6.79 8.01
CA HIS A 122 0.81 -6.25 6.95
C HIS A 122 0.85 -4.70 6.90
N LEU A 123 0.85 -4.00 8.04
CA LEU A 123 0.98 -2.54 8.08
C LEU A 123 2.31 -2.07 7.49
N ALA A 124 3.42 -2.73 7.84
CA ALA A 124 4.74 -2.42 7.34
C ALA A 124 4.83 -2.62 5.82
N THR A 125 4.35 -3.75 5.30
CA THR A 125 4.31 -4.00 3.85
C THR A 125 3.41 -2.99 3.13
N GLY A 126 2.23 -2.68 3.68
CA GLY A 126 1.33 -1.66 3.12
C GLY A 126 1.98 -0.27 3.07
N ALA A 127 2.70 0.12 4.12
CA ALA A 127 3.44 1.38 4.17
C ALA A 127 4.59 1.41 3.13
N ALA A 128 5.30 0.29 2.94
CA ALA A 128 6.35 0.18 1.94
C ALA A 128 5.81 0.38 0.51
N TYR A 129 4.72 -0.32 0.15
CA TYR A 129 4.04 -0.07 -1.14
C TYR A 129 3.54 1.37 -1.26
N GLY A 130 3.03 1.96 -0.17
CA GLY A 130 2.59 3.36 -0.15
C GLY A 130 3.71 4.38 -0.32
N SER A 131 4.94 4.05 0.11
CA SER A 131 6.13 4.85 -0.17
C SER A 131 6.52 4.77 -1.64
N LEU A 132 6.63 3.54 -2.18
CA LEU A 132 6.96 3.30 -3.58
C LEU A 132 5.95 3.96 -4.53
N ARG A 133 4.66 3.91 -4.17
CA ARG A 133 3.58 4.55 -4.92
C ARG A 133 3.78 6.06 -5.05
N ARG A 134 4.15 6.75 -3.96
CA ARG A 134 4.40 8.20 -3.96
C ARG A 134 5.65 8.57 -4.76
N GLU A 135 6.66 7.71 -4.72
CA GLU A 135 7.88 7.86 -5.54
C GLU A 135 7.56 7.74 -7.03
N ILE A 136 6.71 6.78 -7.42
CA ILE A 136 6.21 6.67 -8.80
C ILE A 136 5.41 7.91 -9.21
N GLU A 137 4.53 8.44 -8.34
CA GLU A 137 3.78 9.69 -8.61
C GLU A 137 4.75 10.86 -8.86
N GLN A 138 5.78 11.01 -8.03
CA GLN A 138 6.80 12.05 -8.19
C GLN A 138 7.56 11.91 -9.51
N LEU A 139 7.97 10.69 -9.87
CA LEU A 139 8.67 10.42 -11.13
C LEU A 139 7.82 10.75 -12.36
N GLN A 140 6.52 10.44 -12.32
CA GLN A 140 5.58 10.76 -13.40
C GLN A 140 5.39 12.26 -13.61
N VAL A 141 5.52 13.06 -12.55
CA VAL A 141 5.44 14.53 -12.63
C VAL A 141 6.76 15.16 -13.07
N LEU A 142 7.89 14.70 -12.51
CA LEU A 142 9.18 15.36 -12.70
C LEU A 142 9.86 15.03 -14.04
N ARG A 143 9.54 13.88 -14.66
CA ARG A 143 10.09 13.38 -15.95
C ARG A 143 11.62 13.60 -16.09
N PRO A 144 12.46 12.55 -15.94
CA PRO A 144 13.89 12.67 -16.19
C PRO A 144 14.18 13.22 -17.60
N THR A 145 15.10 14.16 -17.70
CA THR A 145 15.50 14.79 -18.97
C THR A 145 16.36 13.87 -19.83
N ARG A 146 17.02 12.89 -19.21
CA ARG A 146 17.97 11.96 -19.83
C ARG A 146 17.44 10.52 -19.79
N THR A 147 17.62 9.81 -20.90
CA THR A 147 17.11 8.44 -21.06
C THR A 147 17.87 7.44 -20.16
N GLU A 148 19.16 7.66 -19.91
CA GLU A 148 19.97 6.88 -18.98
C GLU A 148 19.47 6.99 -17.53
N ASP A 149 19.13 8.20 -17.09
CA ASP A 149 18.59 8.47 -15.75
C ASP A 149 17.19 7.84 -15.60
N LEU A 150 16.38 7.86 -16.65
CA LEU A 150 15.09 7.17 -16.67
C LEU A 150 15.26 5.65 -16.50
N ARG A 151 16.21 5.02 -17.21
CA ARG A 151 16.44 3.57 -17.13
C ARG A 151 16.94 3.15 -15.76
N SER A 152 17.84 3.92 -15.14
CA SER A 152 18.33 3.62 -13.78
C SER A 152 17.20 3.74 -12.75
N THR A 153 16.41 4.81 -12.78
CA THR A 153 15.27 4.97 -11.85
C THR A 153 14.22 3.87 -12.03
N LEU A 154 13.92 3.46 -13.27
CA LEU A 154 13.00 2.33 -13.52
C LEU A 154 13.55 1.01 -12.95
N ALA A 155 14.86 0.78 -13.05
CA ALA A 155 15.49 -0.40 -12.48
C ALA A 155 15.41 -0.38 -10.94
N GLU A 156 15.64 0.77 -10.32
CA GLU A 156 15.52 0.95 -8.87
C GLU A 156 14.08 0.69 -8.37
N ILE A 157 13.07 1.27 -9.03
CA ILE A 157 11.66 1.05 -8.71
C ILE A 157 11.30 -0.44 -8.83
N ARG A 158 11.77 -1.10 -9.89
CA ARG A 158 11.55 -2.54 -10.08
C ARG A 158 12.14 -3.36 -8.94
N LEU A 159 13.42 -3.14 -8.62
CA LEU A 159 14.09 -3.88 -7.54
C LEU A 159 13.37 -3.68 -6.20
N ARG A 160 12.93 -2.47 -5.93
CA ARG A 160 12.18 -2.14 -4.71
C ARG A 160 10.80 -2.81 -4.69
N LEU A 161 10.12 -2.88 -5.83
CA LEU A 161 8.84 -3.61 -5.96
C LEU A 161 9.04 -5.11 -5.71
N ASP A 162 10.09 -5.70 -6.27
CA ASP A 162 10.43 -7.11 -6.12
C ASP A 162 10.78 -7.44 -4.65
N ASP A 163 11.55 -6.58 -3.98
CA ASP A 163 11.92 -6.71 -2.56
C ASP A 163 10.71 -6.65 -1.61
N ILE A 164 9.82 -5.67 -1.81
CA ILE A 164 8.57 -5.56 -1.02
C ILE A 164 7.70 -6.80 -1.26
N SER A 165 7.63 -7.29 -2.51
CA SER A 165 6.82 -8.46 -2.86
C SER A 165 7.37 -9.74 -2.24
N LEU A 166 8.71 -9.89 -2.18
CA LEU A 166 9.37 -11.05 -1.60
C LEU A 166 9.17 -11.15 -0.08
N THR A 167 9.15 -10.01 0.60
CA THR A 167 9.00 -9.91 2.06
C THR A 167 7.54 -9.81 2.52
N ALA A 168 6.60 -9.69 1.57
CA ALA A 168 5.19 -9.52 1.86
C ALA A 168 4.57 -10.79 2.50
N PRO A 169 3.85 -10.67 3.63
CA PRO A 169 3.07 -11.78 4.17
C PRO A 169 1.89 -12.12 3.24
N SER A 170 1.55 -13.42 3.15
CA SER A 170 0.40 -13.89 2.38
C SER A 170 -0.91 -13.28 2.89
N ILE A 171 -1.75 -12.82 1.97
CA ILE A 171 -3.07 -12.23 2.26
C ILE A 171 -4.13 -13.32 2.13
N PRO A 172 -4.96 -13.58 3.16
CA PRO A 172 -6.04 -14.55 3.05
C PRO A 172 -7.06 -14.19 1.96
N ASP A 173 -7.50 -15.16 1.15
CA ASP A 173 -8.41 -14.97 0.00
C ASP A 173 -9.69 -14.19 0.35
N ARG A 174 -10.27 -14.44 1.53
CA ARG A 174 -11.49 -13.76 1.98
C ARG A 174 -11.26 -12.25 2.14
N VAL A 175 -10.09 -11.88 2.68
CA VAL A 175 -9.71 -10.48 2.85
C VAL A 175 -9.37 -9.85 1.51
N TRP A 176 -8.64 -10.57 0.67
CA TRP A 176 -8.31 -10.13 -0.69
C TRP A 176 -9.55 -9.81 -1.52
N LYS A 177 -10.53 -10.73 -1.57
CA LYS A 177 -11.79 -10.52 -2.30
C LYS A 177 -12.57 -9.31 -1.78
N LYS A 178 -12.63 -9.13 -0.46
CA LYS A 178 -13.27 -7.96 0.15
C LYS A 178 -12.55 -6.66 -0.24
N ALA A 179 -11.23 -6.64 -0.11
CA ALA A 179 -10.41 -5.49 -0.47
C ALA A 179 -10.57 -5.12 -1.95
N GLN A 180 -10.61 -6.10 -2.86
CA GLN A 180 -10.87 -5.84 -4.28
C GLN A 180 -12.24 -5.21 -4.53
N GLY A 181 -13.28 -5.65 -3.82
CA GLY A 181 -14.61 -5.03 -3.88
C GLY A 181 -14.57 -3.56 -3.46
N ASP A 182 -13.94 -3.26 -2.33
CA ASP A 182 -13.81 -1.90 -1.80
C ASP A 182 -12.98 -0.99 -2.74
N ILE A 183 -11.90 -1.55 -3.32
CA ILE A 183 -11.08 -0.86 -4.31
C ILE A 183 -11.88 -0.58 -5.58
N ALA A 184 -12.65 -1.53 -6.11
CA ALA A 184 -13.46 -1.33 -7.31
C ALA A 184 -14.50 -0.21 -7.13
N HIS A 185 -15.10 -0.11 -5.94
CA HIS A 185 -16.03 0.97 -5.61
C HIS A 185 -15.35 2.34 -5.45
N THR A 186 -14.14 2.37 -4.89
CA THR A 186 -13.38 3.62 -4.66
C THR A 186 -12.61 4.06 -5.91
N SER A 187 -12.38 3.17 -6.88
CA SER A 187 -11.60 3.42 -8.10
C SER A 187 -12.44 3.95 -9.26
N ARG A 188 -13.46 4.78 -9.00
CA ARG A 188 -13.91 5.80 -9.94
C ARG A 188 -13.20 7.12 -9.59
N PRO A 189 -12.00 7.43 -10.12
CA PRO A 189 -11.41 8.72 -9.91
C PRO A 189 -11.90 9.70 -10.98
N GLU A 190 -12.66 10.71 -10.56
CA GLU A 190 -12.56 12.02 -11.20
C GLU A 190 -11.10 12.48 -11.04
N GLY A 191 -10.35 12.61 -12.13
CA GLY A 191 -9.07 13.36 -12.12
C GLY A 191 -7.80 12.67 -12.62
N PHE A 192 -7.77 11.35 -12.84
CA PHE A 192 -6.67 10.71 -13.59
C PHE A 192 -7.24 9.88 -14.73
N THR A 193 -7.66 10.56 -15.80
CA THR A 193 -7.76 9.91 -17.11
C THR A 193 -6.34 9.64 -17.59
N PRO A 194 -5.88 8.37 -17.69
CA PRO A 194 -4.61 8.09 -18.35
C PRO A 194 -4.62 8.73 -19.73
N VAL A 195 -3.57 9.48 -20.06
CA VAL A 195 -3.41 10.19 -21.35
C VAL A 195 -3.67 9.26 -22.54
N TYR A 196 -3.43 7.95 -22.39
CA TYR A 196 -3.73 6.93 -23.38
C TYR A 196 -5.22 6.73 -23.73
N LEU A 197 -6.15 7.01 -22.81
CA LEU A 197 -7.59 7.01 -23.11
C LEU A 197 -7.99 8.20 -24.01
N LYS A 198 -7.15 9.23 -24.08
CA LYS A 198 -7.34 10.36 -24.99
C LYS A 198 -6.89 10.02 -26.42
N ASN A 199 -5.84 9.21 -26.56
CA ASN A 199 -5.28 8.83 -27.86
C ASN A 199 -6.05 7.70 -28.55
N GLN A 200 -6.71 6.79 -27.82
CA GLN A 200 -7.52 5.74 -28.42
C GLN A 200 -8.86 6.22 -29.01
N ARG A 201 -9.35 7.41 -28.65
CA ARG A 201 -10.53 8.01 -29.29
C ARG A 201 -10.20 8.75 -30.59
N ARG A 202 -8.95 9.19 -30.77
CA ARG A 202 -8.50 9.91 -31.98
C ARG A 202 -8.17 9.00 -33.15
N THR A 203 -7.97 7.71 -32.93
CA THR A 203 -7.72 6.72 -33.99
C THR A 203 -8.98 5.99 -34.45
N GLN A 204 -10.15 6.37 -33.93
CA GLN A 204 -11.45 5.80 -34.29
C GLN A 204 -12.41 6.86 -34.89
N GLU A 205 -11.89 8.07 -35.17
CA GLU A 205 -12.53 9.14 -35.95
C GLU A 205 -11.71 9.38 -37.23
#